data_AF-A0A0C3LQ46-F1
#
_entry.id   AF-A0A0C3LQ46-F1
#
_cell.length_a   1.000
_cell.length_b   1.000
_cell.length_c   1.000
_cell.angle_alpha   90.00
_cell.angle_beta   90.00
_cell.angle_gamma   90.00
#
_symmetry.space_group_name_H-M   'P 1'
#
loop_
_entity.id
_entity.type
_entity.pdbx_description
1 polymer ?
#
loop_
_entity_poly.entity_id
_entity_poly.type
_entity_poly.pdbx_seq_one_letter_code
_entity_poly.pdbx_strand_id
1 'polypeptide(L)'
;MLAQAFTKEMLVWSQLKAHPGHPEIAEFLGFYADFKRGEAWLLSPWEPNGNISEFIRSHNLEIPEKLSLVYDTIEALGFLHQLDPPVCHGDIKSANVLVGANFKAVLCDFGLARLHEDSGFGRLETSTGFKGSLRWCSPEIIDGAPRVPSRGVYSWAWLVWEVRPLH
;
A
#
# COMPACT_ATOMS: atom_id res chain seq x y z
N MET A 1 -7.86 -9.72 18.16
CA MET A 1 -6.91 -9.67 17.03
C MET A 1 -7.51 -9.03 15.79
N LEU A 2 -8.62 -9.52 15.22
CA LEU A 2 -9.22 -8.96 13.99
C LEU A 2 -9.63 -7.48 14.13
N ALA A 3 -10.30 -7.13 15.24
CA ALA A 3 -10.78 -5.77 15.48
C ALA A 3 -9.65 -4.73 15.54
N GLN A 4 -8.50 -5.05 16.15
CA GLN A 4 -7.39 -4.10 16.29
C GLN A 4 -6.65 -3.86 14.97
N ALA A 5 -6.47 -4.90 14.15
CA ALA A 5 -5.87 -4.76 12.82
C ALA A 5 -6.79 -3.91 11.91
N PHE A 6 -8.09 -4.20 11.92
CA PHE A 6 -9.10 -3.42 11.20
C PHE A 6 -9.11 -1.94 11.63
N THR A 7 -9.16 -1.69 12.94
CA THR A 7 -9.14 -0.32 13.48
C THR A 7 -7.85 0.42 13.11
N LYS A 8 -6.69 -0.26 13.16
CA LYS A 8 -5.41 0.34 12.77
C LYS A 8 -5.42 0.77 11.30
N GLU A 9 -5.80 -0.13 10.40
CA GLU A 9 -5.84 0.16 8.97
C GLU A 9 -6.80 1.30 8.67
N MET A 10 -8.01 1.26 9.23
CA MET A 10 -9.01 2.32 9.11
C MET A 10 -8.44 3.67 9.55
N LEU A 11 -7.76 3.73 10.69
CA LEU A 11 -7.20 4.97 11.23
C LEU A 11 -6.11 5.53 10.32
N VAL A 12 -5.14 4.70 9.90
CA VAL A 12 -4.07 5.15 9.00
C VAL A 12 -4.65 5.63 7.67
N TRP A 13 -5.51 4.82 7.05
CA TRP A 13 -6.05 5.11 5.72
C TRP A 13 -6.95 6.35 5.73
N SER A 14 -7.79 6.52 6.76
CA SER A 14 -8.65 7.70 6.89
C SER A 14 -7.88 9.02 7.05
N GLN A 15 -6.67 8.99 7.63
CA GLN A 15 -5.82 10.18 7.76
C GLN A 15 -5.22 10.62 6.42
N LEU A 16 -5.02 9.69 5.48
CA LEU A 16 -4.52 10.03 4.14
C LEU A 16 -5.53 10.91 3.37
N LYS A 17 -6.83 10.76 3.63
CA LYS A 17 -7.90 11.58 3.05
C LYS A 17 -7.76 13.08 3.35
N ALA A 18 -7.08 13.43 4.46
CA ALA A 18 -6.86 14.83 4.82
C ALA A 18 -5.88 15.56 3.86
N HIS A 19 -5.24 14.85 2.94
CA HIS A 19 -4.25 15.38 2.00
C HIS A 19 -4.76 15.25 0.55
N PRO A 20 -5.63 16.17 0.09
CA PRO A 20 -6.10 16.18 -1.28
C PRO A 20 -4.94 16.47 -2.24
N GLY A 21 -4.88 15.75 -3.37
CA GLY A 21 -3.84 15.96 -4.39
C GLY A 21 -2.96 14.73 -4.68
N HIS A 22 -3.23 13.60 -4.05
CA HIS A 22 -2.51 12.34 -4.28
C HIS A 22 -3.44 11.27 -4.87
N PRO A 23 -3.74 11.35 -6.18
CA PRO A 23 -4.60 10.36 -6.84
C PRO A 23 -3.98 8.96 -6.90
N GLU A 24 -2.68 8.83 -6.61
CA GLU A 24 -1.95 7.56 -6.57
C GLU A 24 -2.19 6.78 -5.26
N ILE A 25 -3.00 7.31 -4.33
CA ILE A 25 -3.42 6.64 -3.09
C ILE A 25 -4.90 6.28 -3.19
N ALA A 26 -5.24 5.03 -2.90
CA ALA A 26 -6.63 4.57 -2.93
C ALA A 26 -7.50 5.43 -1.99
N GLU A 27 -8.66 5.88 -2.47
CA GLU A 27 -9.53 6.71 -1.65
C GLU A 27 -10.21 5.88 -0.56
N PHE A 28 -10.18 6.38 0.68
CA PHE A 28 -10.99 5.86 1.76
C PHE A 28 -12.39 6.50 1.77
N LEU A 29 -13.41 5.72 1.44
CA LEU A 29 -14.81 6.16 1.49
C LEU A 29 -15.41 6.01 2.88
N GLY A 30 -15.02 4.97 3.62
CA GLY A 30 -15.54 4.67 4.94
C GLY A 30 -15.46 3.18 5.28
N PHE A 31 -16.33 2.73 6.16
CA PHE A 31 -16.44 1.33 6.54
C PHE A 31 -17.89 0.88 6.67
N TYR A 32 -18.13 -0.42 6.53
CA TYR A 32 -19.38 -1.07 6.85
C TYR A 32 -19.15 -2.12 7.94
N ALA A 33 -20.04 -2.19 8.93
CA ALA A 33 -19.95 -3.14 10.03
C ALA A 33 -21.28 -3.86 10.23
N ASP A 34 -21.25 -5.20 10.17
CA ASP A 34 -22.36 -6.06 10.53
C ASP A 34 -22.10 -6.67 11.91
N PHE A 35 -22.67 -6.06 12.94
CA PHE A 35 -22.54 -6.53 14.32
C PHE A 35 -23.24 -7.86 14.59
N LYS A 36 -24.21 -8.27 13.77
CA LYS A 36 -24.88 -9.57 13.93
C LYS A 36 -24.00 -10.69 13.42
N ARG A 37 -23.26 -10.45 12.33
CA ARG A 37 -22.35 -11.42 11.72
C ARG A 37 -20.91 -11.32 12.24
N GLY A 38 -20.59 -10.23 12.94
CA GLY A 38 -19.23 -9.98 13.45
C GLY A 38 -18.24 -9.63 12.34
N GLU A 39 -18.72 -9.08 11.23
CA GLU A 39 -17.94 -8.77 10.03
C GLU A 39 -17.83 -7.25 9.85
N ALA A 40 -16.69 -6.79 9.31
CA ALA A 40 -16.48 -5.40 8.97
C ALA A 40 -15.61 -5.27 7.72
N TRP A 41 -15.90 -4.26 6.90
CA TRP A 41 -15.22 -3.99 5.63
C TRP A 41 -14.85 -2.53 5.53
N LEU A 42 -13.69 -2.26 4.93
CA LEU A 42 -13.27 -0.93 4.51
C LEU A 42 -13.71 -0.72 3.06
N LEU A 43 -14.10 0.51 2.74
CA LEU A 43 -14.70 0.86 1.46
C LEU A 43 -13.79 1.83 0.69
N SER A 44 -13.54 1.52 -0.58
CA SER A 44 -12.86 2.39 -1.55
C SER A 44 -13.62 2.37 -2.88
N PRO A 45 -13.36 3.33 -3.79
CA PRO A 45 -13.79 3.21 -5.17
C PRO A 45 -13.27 1.91 -5.80
N TRP A 46 -14.02 1.41 -6.79
CA TRP A 46 -13.63 0.24 -7.56
C TRP A 46 -12.70 0.64 -8.70
N GLU A 47 -11.52 0.01 -8.75
CA GLU A 47 -10.55 0.20 -9.82
C GLU A 47 -10.74 -0.89 -10.90
N PRO A 48 -11.21 -0.53 -12.11
CA PRO A 48 -11.74 -1.51 -13.07
C PRO A 48 -10.67 -2.36 -13.75
N ASN A 49 -9.41 -1.93 -13.71
CA ASN A 49 -8.33 -2.57 -14.46
C ASN A 49 -7.51 -3.56 -13.61
N GLY A 50 -7.96 -3.87 -12.39
CA GLY A 50 -7.33 -4.86 -11.52
C GLY A 50 -5.96 -4.39 -11.00
N ASN A 51 -5.10 -5.33 -10.63
CA ASN A 51 -3.75 -5.00 -10.18
C ASN A 51 -2.76 -4.78 -11.34
N ILE A 52 -1.70 -4.02 -11.09
CA ILE A 52 -0.73 -3.58 -12.10
C ILE A 52 -0.07 -4.76 -12.85
N SER A 53 0.16 -5.89 -12.17
CA SER A 53 0.76 -7.07 -12.80
C SER A 53 -0.19 -7.79 -13.76
N GLU A 54 -1.47 -7.93 -13.38
CA GLU A 54 -2.51 -8.44 -14.27
C GLU A 54 -2.73 -7.49 -15.44
N PHE A 55 -2.84 -6.21 -15.15
CA PHE A 55 -3.05 -5.16 -16.14
C PHE A 55 -1.96 -5.14 -17.22
N ILE A 56 -0.68 -5.16 -16.83
CA ILE A 56 0.45 -5.18 -17.77
C ILE A 56 0.50 -6.48 -18.56
N ARG A 57 0.07 -7.62 -17.98
CA ARG A 57 0.07 -8.90 -18.70
C ARG A 57 -1.05 -8.99 -19.72
N SER A 58 -2.21 -8.38 -19.44
CA SER A 58 -3.37 -8.40 -20.33
C SER A 58 -3.33 -7.32 -21.40
N HIS A 59 -2.42 -6.35 -21.32
CA HIS A 59 -2.29 -5.25 -22.26
C HIS A 59 -0.89 -5.22 -22.90
N ASN A 60 -0.83 -4.92 -24.19
CA ASN A 60 0.44 -4.76 -24.90
C ASN A 60 0.98 -3.33 -24.71
N LEU A 61 1.34 -2.98 -23.48
CA LEU A 61 1.83 -1.64 -23.15
C LEU A 61 3.25 -1.41 -23.67
N GLU A 62 3.48 -0.21 -24.20
CA GLU A 62 4.81 0.29 -24.54
C GLU A 62 5.59 0.68 -23.27
N ILE A 63 6.90 0.85 -23.41
CA ILE A 63 7.78 1.23 -22.30
C ILE A 63 7.32 2.52 -21.60
N PRO A 64 6.95 3.60 -22.31
CA PRO A 64 6.50 4.84 -21.65
C PRO A 64 5.26 4.64 -20.78
N GLU A 65 4.32 3.80 -21.18
CA GLU A 65 3.08 3.53 -20.42
C GLU A 65 3.39 2.75 -19.14
N LYS A 66 4.27 1.74 -19.22
CA LYS A 66 4.75 1.01 -18.03
C LYS A 66 5.50 1.92 -17.07
N LEU A 67 6.34 2.81 -17.60
CA LEU A 67 7.06 3.79 -16.79
C LEU A 67 6.12 4.79 -16.12
N SER A 68 5.04 5.20 -16.78
CA SER A 68 4.02 6.05 -16.16
C SER A 68 3.38 5.37 -14.95
N LEU A 69 3.03 4.09 -15.05
CA LEU A 69 2.46 3.35 -13.92
C LEU A 69 3.46 3.22 -12.76
N VAL A 70 4.73 2.94 -13.07
CA VAL A 70 5.81 2.91 -12.06
C VAL A 70 5.99 4.29 -11.41
N TYR A 71 5.91 5.36 -12.20
CA TYR A 71 6.03 6.72 -11.71
C TYR A 71 4.93 7.05 -10.69
N ASP A 72 3.68 6.70 -10.99
CA ASP A 72 2.57 6.89 -10.05
C ASP A 72 2.84 6.17 -8.70
N THR A 73 3.45 4.97 -8.70
CA THR A 73 3.78 4.26 -7.44
C THR A 73 4.87 4.94 -6.60
N ILE A 74 5.83 5.64 -7.22
CA ILE A 74 6.86 6.36 -6.46
C ILE A 74 6.31 7.69 -5.93
N GLU A 75 5.39 8.33 -6.63
CA GLU A 75 4.65 9.50 -6.12
C GLU A 75 3.83 9.13 -4.88
N ALA A 76 3.09 8.02 -4.93
CA ALA A 76 2.38 7.48 -3.75
C ALA A 76 3.32 7.26 -2.56
N LEU A 77 4.47 6.62 -2.79
CA LEU A 77 5.44 6.35 -1.73
C LEU A 77 6.08 7.64 -1.20
N GLY A 78 6.42 8.57 -2.09
CA GLY A 78 6.96 9.87 -1.76
C GLY A 78 6.02 10.69 -0.89
N PHE A 79 4.73 10.71 -1.23
CA PHE A 79 3.69 11.32 -0.42
C PHE A 79 3.64 10.73 1.00
N LEU A 80 3.53 9.40 1.13
CA LEU A 80 3.44 8.75 2.43
C LEU A 80 4.63 9.09 3.34
N HIS A 81 5.84 9.15 2.75
CA HIS A 81 7.06 9.46 3.47
C HIS A 81 7.22 10.94 3.85
N GLN A 82 6.52 11.85 3.18
CA GLN A 82 6.54 13.29 3.46
C GLN A 82 5.51 13.71 4.53
N LEU A 83 4.60 12.83 4.91
CA LEU A 83 3.67 13.08 6.02
C LEU A 83 4.41 13.28 7.35
N ASP A 84 3.75 13.97 8.28
CA ASP A 84 4.23 14.16 9.64
C ASP A 84 3.20 13.62 10.66
N PRO A 85 3.46 12.47 11.30
CA PRO A 85 4.65 11.64 11.15
C PRO A 85 4.65 10.83 9.84
N PRO A 86 5.82 10.42 9.31
CA PRO A 86 5.91 9.65 8.06
C PRO A 86 5.14 8.32 8.14
N VAL A 87 4.47 7.94 7.05
CA VAL A 87 3.76 6.66 6.93
C VAL A 87 4.62 5.67 6.16
N CYS A 88 4.92 4.54 6.77
CA CYS A 88 5.54 3.38 6.11
C CYS A 88 4.45 2.39 5.69
N HIS A 89 4.20 2.19 4.40
CA HIS A 89 3.18 1.22 3.93
C HIS A 89 3.50 -0.22 4.34
N GLY A 90 4.73 -0.67 4.13
CA GLY A 90 5.24 -1.94 4.65
C GLY A 90 4.69 -3.22 4.01
N ASP A 91 4.09 -3.12 2.81
CA ASP A 91 3.74 -4.25 1.94
C ASP A 91 3.61 -3.82 0.46
N ILE A 92 4.56 -3.01 -0.01
CA ILE A 92 4.60 -2.59 -1.43
C ILE A 92 4.87 -3.82 -2.30
N LYS A 93 3.92 -4.16 -3.17
CA LYS A 93 3.98 -5.27 -4.14
C LYS A 93 2.98 -5.04 -5.24
N SER A 94 3.14 -5.73 -6.37
CA SER A 94 2.28 -5.56 -7.55
C SER A 94 0.80 -5.84 -7.27
N ALA A 95 0.48 -6.79 -6.39
CA ALA A 95 -0.89 -7.09 -6.00
C ALA A 95 -1.59 -5.95 -5.22
N ASN A 96 -0.83 -5.05 -4.61
CA ASN A 96 -1.35 -3.93 -3.81
C ASN A 96 -1.29 -2.60 -4.58
N VAL A 97 -1.07 -2.66 -5.90
CA VAL A 97 -1.15 -1.52 -6.80
C VAL A 97 -2.25 -1.80 -7.81
N LEU A 98 -3.34 -1.06 -7.72
CA LEU A 98 -4.48 -1.15 -8.64
C LEU A 98 -4.27 -0.20 -9.82
N VAL A 99 -5.00 -0.43 -10.91
CA VAL A 99 -5.03 0.45 -12.07
C VAL A 99 -6.43 1.01 -12.25
N GLY A 100 -6.53 2.34 -12.25
CA GLY A 100 -7.80 3.03 -12.40
C GLY A 100 -8.26 3.17 -13.86
N ALA A 101 -9.48 3.66 -14.04
CA ALA A 101 -10.11 3.82 -15.36
C ALA A 101 -9.33 4.76 -16.30
N ASN A 102 -8.55 5.68 -15.74
CA ASN A 102 -7.67 6.62 -16.43
C ASN A 102 -6.24 6.09 -16.64
N PHE A 103 -6.01 4.78 -16.44
CA PHE A 103 -4.70 4.14 -16.57
C PHE A 103 -3.65 4.70 -15.59
N LYS A 104 -4.10 5.17 -14.43
CA LYS A 104 -3.23 5.58 -13.31
C LYS A 104 -3.08 4.47 -12.29
N ALA A 105 -1.87 4.32 -11.74
CA ALA A 105 -1.63 3.37 -10.67
C ALA A 105 -2.04 3.95 -9.32
N VAL A 106 -2.67 3.12 -8.50
CA VAL A 106 -3.23 3.50 -7.20
C VAL A 106 -2.79 2.49 -6.15
N LEU A 107 -2.05 2.95 -5.13
CA LEU A 107 -1.57 2.14 -4.03
C LEU A 107 -2.71 1.87 -3.03
N CYS A 108 -2.91 0.61 -2.67
CA CYS A 108 -3.97 0.15 -1.75
C CYS A 108 -3.44 -0.82 -0.69
N ASP A 109 -4.32 -1.27 0.21
CA ASP A 109 -4.03 -2.22 1.30
C ASP A 109 -3.03 -1.67 2.34
N PHE A 110 -3.56 -0.86 3.25
CA PHE A 110 -2.82 -0.22 4.32
C PHE A 110 -2.77 -1.06 5.61
N GLY A 111 -3.15 -2.36 5.56
CA GLY A 111 -3.22 -3.22 6.75
C GLY A 111 -1.88 -3.34 7.51
N LEU A 112 -0.77 -3.22 6.77
CA LEU A 112 0.59 -3.24 7.32
C LEU A 112 1.22 -1.85 7.49
N ALA A 113 0.50 -0.78 7.13
CA ALA A 113 1.02 0.58 7.21
C ALA A 113 1.23 1.03 8.67
N ARG A 114 2.27 1.84 8.92
CA ARG A 114 2.61 2.34 10.27
C ARG A 114 3.06 3.78 10.22
N LEU A 115 2.73 4.54 11.25
CA LEU A 115 3.33 5.86 11.50
C LEU A 115 4.73 5.64 12.10
N HIS A 116 5.73 6.39 11.61
CA HIS A 116 7.14 6.23 11.98
C HIS A 116 7.46 6.70 13.40
N GLU A 117 6.55 7.45 14.05
CA GLU A 117 6.69 7.87 15.44
C GLU A 117 5.51 7.44 16.33
N ASP A 118 5.87 7.13 17.57
CA ASP A 118 5.23 6.29 18.58
C ASP A 118 3.91 6.87 19.14
N SER A 119 2.91 7.02 18.27
CA SER A 119 1.58 7.55 18.58
C SER A 119 0.61 6.46 19.08
N GLY A 120 1.01 5.66 20.06
CA GLY A 120 0.12 4.67 20.71
C GLY A 120 -0.36 3.49 19.84
N PHE A 121 -0.10 3.49 18.54
CA PHE A 121 -0.38 2.37 17.62
C PHE A 121 0.48 1.13 17.89
N GLY A 122 1.64 1.29 18.55
CA GLY A 122 2.43 0.16 19.05
C GLY A 122 1.60 -0.79 19.93
N ARG A 123 0.61 -0.26 20.67
CA ARG A 123 -0.32 -1.08 21.48
C ARG A 123 -1.37 -1.84 20.67
N LEU A 124 -1.64 -1.43 19.43
CA LEU A 124 -2.53 -2.13 18.50
C LEU A 124 -1.79 -3.26 17.74
N GLU A 125 -0.47 -3.37 17.92
CA GLU A 125 0.32 -4.46 17.38
C GLU A 125 0.17 -5.73 18.23
N THR A 126 -0.46 -6.75 17.66
CA THR A 126 -0.78 -8.00 18.36
C THR A 126 0.04 -9.22 17.95
N SER A 127 0.99 -9.07 17.02
CA SER A 127 1.71 -10.21 16.45
C SER A 127 3.20 -10.15 16.74
N THR A 128 3.71 -11.18 17.41
CA THR A 128 5.12 -11.52 17.43
C THR A 128 5.43 -12.37 16.20
N GLY A 129 6.02 -11.78 15.17
CA GLY A 129 6.38 -12.50 13.93
C GLY A 129 6.53 -11.58 12.72
N PHE A 130 7.21 -12.07 11.68
CA PHE A 130 7.36 -11.36 10.41
C PHE A 130 5.99 -11.08 9.79
N LYS A 131 5.78 -9.83 9.35
CA LYS A 131 4.59 -9.37 8.63
C LYS A 131 5.05 -8.74 7.33
N GLY A 132 4.30 -8.99 6.25
CA GLY A 132 4.62 -8.52 4.90
C GLY A 132 4.92 -9.67 3.95
N SER A 133 5.14 -9.33 2.69
CA SER A 133 5.40 -10.32 1.65
C SER A 133 6.92 -10.55 1.53
N LEU A 134 7.40 -11.71 2.00
CA LEU A 134 8.83 -12.04 2.16
C LEU A 134 9.68 -11.72 0.93
N ARG A 135 9.16 -11.97 -0.28
CA ARG A 135 9.85 -11.72 -1.55
C ARG A 135 10.20 -10.24 -1.79
N TRP A 136 9.42 -9.29 -1.25
CA TRP A 136 9.61 -7.85 -1.44
C TRP A 136 10.25 -7.17 -0.22
N CYS A 137 10.55 -7.92 0.84
CA CYS A 137 11.12 -7.34 2.06
C CYS A 137 12.63 -7.18 1.96
N SER A 138 13.11 -6.04 2.46
CA SER A 138 14.54 -5.78 2.59
C SER A 138 15.18 -6.71 3.62
N PRO A 139 16.45 -7.11 3.44
CA PRO A 139 17.11 -8.12 4.28
C PRO A 139 17.10 -7.75 5.76
N GLU A 140 17.23 -6.47 6.10
CA GLU A 140 17.22 -6.01 7.48
C GLU A 140 15.83 -6.11 8.17
N ILE A 141 14.72 -6.17 7.42
CA ILE A 141 13.40 -6.52 8.00
C ILE A 141 13.37 -7.99 8.40
N ILE A 142 13.99 -8.85 7.59
CA ILE A 142 14.10 -10.28 7.88
C ILE A 142 14.93 -10.48 9.17
N ASP A 143 15.94 -9.63 9.37
CA ASP A 143 16.77 -9.61 10.59
C ASP A 143 16.12 -8.90 11.80
N GLY A 144 14.87 -8.45 11.68
CA GLY A 144 14.08 -7.91 12.79
C GLY A 144 14.29 -6.42 13.09
N ALA A 145 14.93 -5.66 12.19
CA ALA A 145 15.17 -4.23 12.40
C ALA A 145 13.86 -3.39 12.28
N PRO A 146 13.77 -2.20 12.91
CA PRO A 146 12.55 -1.38 12.91
C PRO A 146 12.17 -0.89 11.51
N ARG A 147 10.88 -0.90 11.14
CA ARG A 147 10.42 -0.43 9.82
C ARG A 147 10.68 1.07 9.66
N VAL A 148 11.40 1.46 8.61
CA VAL A 148 11.73 2.87 8.27
C VAL A 148 11.39 3.17 6.80
N PRO A 149 11.15 4.45 6.43
CA PRO A 149 10.75 4.85 5.08
C PRO A 149 11.68 4.34 3.97
N SER A 150 12.99 4.35 4.20
CA SER A 150 13.98 3.89 3.21
C SER A 150 13.79 2.45 2.76
N ARG A 151 13.06 1.61 3.52
CA ARG A 151 12.77 0.22 3.15
C ARG A 151 11.64 0.08 2.16
N GLY A 152 10.71 1.04 2.14
CA GLY A 152 9.68 1.10 1.10
C GLY A 152 10.31 1.18 -0.29
N VAL A 153 11.49 1.79 -0.41
CA VAL A 153 12.25 1.89 -1.67
C VAL A 153 12.76 0.52 -2.14
N TYR A 154 13.16 -0.37 -1.24
CA TYR A 154 13.58 -1.73 -1.61
C TYR A 154 12.39 -2.54 -2.16
N SER A 155 11.26 -2.52 -1.46
CA SER A 155 10.03 -3.18 -1.92
C SER A 155 9.53 -2.60 -3.24
N TRP A 156 9.66 -1.28 -3.42
CA TRP A 156 9.36 -0.61 -4.67
C TRP A 156 10.29 -1.04 -5.82
N ALA A 157 11.58 -1.24 -5.57
CA ALA A 157 12.52 -1.75 -6.58
C ALA A 157 12.13 -3.17 -7.05
N TRP A 158 11.63 -4.02 -6.15
CA TRP A 158 11.06 -5.32 -6.53
C TRP A 158 9.78 -5.19 -7.36
N LEU A 159 8.89 -4.25 -7.01
CA LEU A 159 7.71 -3.95 -7.83
C LEU A 159 8.13 -3.53 -9.25
N VAL A 160 9.11 -2.64 -9.39
CA VAL A 160 9.67 -2.21 -10.70
C VAL A 160 10.20 -3.41 -11.48
N TRP A 161 10.90 -4.32 -10.80
CA TRP A 161 11.39 -5.55 -11.42
C TRP A 161 10.26 -6.45 -11.92
N GLU A 162 9.14 -6.58 -11.19
CA GLU A 162 8.00 -7.38 -11.61
C GLU A 162 7.30 -6.84 -12.86
N VAL A 163 7.24 -5.51 -12.99
CA VAL A 163 6.55 -4.83 -14.10
C VAL A 163 7.47 -4.49 -15.27
N ARG A 164 8.72 -4.96 -15.23
CA ARG A 164 9.73 -4.67 -16.26
C ARG A 164 9.31 -5.20 -17.65
N PRO A 165 9.85 -4.63 -18.74
CA PRO A 165 9.71 -5.21 -20.07
C PRO A 165 10.33 -6.62 -20.09
N LEU A 166 9.54 -7.63 -20.40
CA LEU A 166 10.08 -8.92 -20.84
C LEU A 166 10.29 -8.81 -22.35
N HIS A 167 11.54 -8.96 -22.78
CA HIS A 167 11.89 -9.17 -24.19
C HIS A 167 11.58 -10.60 -24.59
#